data_AF-A0A6L8E7X0-F1
#
_entry.id   AF-A0A6L8E7X0-F1
#
_cell.length_a   1.000
_cell.length_b   1.000
_cell.length_c   1.000
_cell.angle_alpha   90.00
_cell.angle_beta   90.00
_cell.angle_gamma   90.00
#
_symmetry.space_group_name_H-M   'P 1'
#
loop_
_entity.id
_entity.type
_entity.pdbx_description
1 polymer ?
#
loop_
_entity_poly.entity_id
_entity_poly.type
_entity_poly.pdbx_seq_one_letter_code
_entity_poly.pdbx_strand_id
1 'polypeptide(L)'
;MLLVAIALVAAPATASAESGEPPGARTVTTTLRPGWTMIAWLGPDATVAELFDDIPALERVSLWDAAGRRYESWPRGRVPRDGERRLTAGAGVWLRLGGDAAVEWTRSAATGGVLLSLSAGRNLVGWLGPDGAAVGAVLARFGETLVRASRWDTQSQRYLHYRPGDPPAQNTLVELERGDGLWVELTDGARWWQGGEADVEFEAPESVPAAELARIRADLAPVLAFFAERYGIEPPDFTVAFVPELLTRLGPSVAAASPGKILIHAPSVDHVGAGALAHEYFHVLQVHLARGGPAVGSSPAWMTEGSATYAADLYLREEVRDTDAEALHRGRWRTSLGLEHMLQGYEAPEPFYAEASPTYTLGALAVEWLSGHAALSGDGGSLLSDTAWTRQLADEGAHVEYYRLLSSATEWGEALEGAFGLAPRDFYERFESYLSAVTQAILPHLGDGVDEPVVTSSPGVPAARASEFREHLRRLGSLLADHLGTRTADYTLHVAADDASASAAVGEVSREICFHR
;
A
#
# COMPACT_ATOMS: atom_id res chain seq x y z
N MET A 1 3.54 2.90 47.26
CA MET A 1 2.86 3.94 46.47
C MET A 1 3.68 5.21 46.51
N LEU A 2 4.50 5.44 45.50
CA LEU A 2 5.29 6.66 45.34
C LEU A 2 4.67 7.43 44.18
N LEU A 3 3.95 8.50 44.49
CA LEU A 3 3.42 9.44 43.51
C LEU A 3 4.60 10.28 43.01
N VAL A 4 5.07 10.00 41.79
CA VAL A 4 6.00 10.89 41.09
C VAL A 4 5.14 11.84 40.25
N ALA A 5 4.89 13.03 40.78
CA ALA A 5 4.33 14.14 40.03
C ALA A 5 5.46 14.73 39.16
N ILE A 6 5.54 14.30 37.90
CA ILE A 6 6.37 14.98 36.91
C ILE A 6 5.56 16.19 36.43
N ALA A 7 5.84 17.34 37.01
CA ALA A 7 5.46 18.61 36.40
C ALA A 7 6.30 18.79 35.14
N LEU A 8 5.71 18.49 33.97
CA LEU A 8 6.25 18.89 32.68
C LEU A 8 6.15 20.42 32.60
N VAL A 9 7.17 21.11 33.11
CA VAL A 9 7.42 22.49 32.70
C VAL A 9 7.92 22.38 31.28
N ALA A 10 7.04 22.61 30.31
CA ALA A 10 7.44 22.86 28.93
C ALA A 10 8.31 24.12 28.95
N ALA A 11 9.62 23.94 29.07
CA ALA A 11 10.55 24.98 28.67
C ALA A 11 10.30 25.21 27.18
N PRO A 12 10.01 26.45 26.73
CA PRO A 12 10.00 26.72 25.30
C PRO A 12 11.42 26.42 24.82
N ALA A 13 11.59 25.31 24.13
CA ALA A 13 12.77 25.06 23.34
C ALA A 13 12.74 26.09 22.22
N THR A 14 13.34 27.25 22.46
CA THR A 14 13.79 28.14 21.38
C THR A 14 14.97 27.45 20.71
N ALA A 15 14.70 26.33 20.02
CA ALA A 15 15.53 25.97 18.89
C ALA A 15 15.42 27.16 17.95
N SER A 16 16.55 27.85 17.74
CA SER A 16 16.64 28.71 16.57
C SER A 16 16.45 27.77 15.39
N ALA A 17 15.23 27.72 14.86
CA ALA A 17 15.02 27.38 13.48
C ALA A 17 15.87 28.40 12.72
N GLU A 18 17.10 28.02 12.38
CA GLU A 18 17.75 28.62 11.23
C GLU A 18 16.68 28.59 10.14
N SER A 19 16.25 29.79 9.72
CA SER A 19 15.27 29.94 8.67
C SER A 19 15.87 29.29 7.44
N GLY A 20 15.62 27.99 7.27
CA GLY A 20 15.96 27.24 6.08
C GLY A 20 15.32 28.03 4.96
N GLU A 21 16.16 28.68 4.17
CA GLU A 21 15.73 29.32 2.95
C GLU A 21 14.93 28.25 2.20
N PRO A 22 13.65 28.51 1.87
CA PRO A 22 12.80 27.49 1.28
C PRO A 22 13.57 26.88 0.11
N PRO A 23 13.67 25.54 0.02
CA PRO A 23 14.52 24.87 -0.95
C PRO A 23 14.31 25.55 -2.30
N GLY A 24 15.38 26.18 -2.82
CA GLY A 24 15.27 27.12 -3.93
C GLY A 24 14.49 26.48 -5.06
N ALA A 25 13.51 27.22 -5.61
CA ALA A 25 12.59 26.70 -6.61
C ALA A 25 13.38 25.96 -7.71
N ARG A 26 13.16 24.65 -7.82
CA ARG A 26 13.85 23.82 -8.81
C ARG A 26 13.50 24.35 -10.20
N THR A 27 14.50 24.47 -11.05
CA THR A 27 14.30 24.87 -12.45
C THR A 27 14.69 23.73 -13.38
N VAL A 28 14.05 23.67 -14.54
CA VAL A 28 14.39 22.76 -15.62
C VAL A 28 14.64 23.54 -16.90
N THR A 29 15.73 23.21 -17.58
CA THR A 29 16.08 23.76 -18.89
C THR A 29 15.86 22.71 -19.96
N THR A 30 15.15 23.07 -21.03
CA THR A 30 14.90 22.20 -22.17
C THR A 30 15.37 22.86 -23.45
N THR A 31 16.23 22.18 -24.22
CA THR A 31 16.63 22.63 -25.55
C THR A 31 15.55 22.29 -26.58
N LEU A 32 14.86 23.30 -27.11
CA LEU A 32 13.93 23.16 -28.21
C LEU A 32 14.66 23.39 -29.53
N ARG A 33 14.52 22.45 -30.48
CA ARG A 33 15.13 22.58 -31.81
C ARG A 33 14.07 22.99 -32.85
N PRO A 34 14.44 23.66 -33.95
CA PRO A 34 13.53 23.93 -35.06
C PRO A 34 12.81 22.66 -35.52
N GLY A 35 11.51 22.77 -35.80
CA GLY A 35 10.66 21.62 -36.12
C GLY A 35 9.89 21.12 -34.89
N TRP A 36 9.59 19.82 -34.86
CA TRP A 36 8.78 19.22 -33.81
C TRP A 36 9.64 18.66 -32.68
N THR A 37 9.25 18.99 -31.44
CA THR A 37 9.80 18.46 -30.20
C THR A 37 8.64 17.91 -29.37
N MET A 38 8.81 16.72 -28.78
CA MET A 38 7.85 16.12 -27.85
C MET A 38 8.46 16.18 -26.44
N ILE A 39 7.77 16.80 -25.49
CA ILE A 39 8.28 17.02 -24.13
C ILE A 39 7.25 16.67 -23.07
N ALA A 40 7.70 16.55 -21.82
CA ALA A 40 6.88 16.60 -20.64
C ALA A 40 6.64 18.06 -20.20
N TRP A 41 5.40 18.35 -19.82
CA TRP A 41 5.13 19.50 -18.98
C TRP A 41 5.55 19.19 -17.54
N LEU A 42 6.65 19.80 -17.11
CA LEU A 42 7.23 19.64 -15.78
C LEU A 42 6.93 20.84 -14.87
N GLY A 43 6.31 21.90 -15.40
CA GLY A 43 6.10 23.14 -14.65
C GLY A 43 4.82 23.11 -13.81
N PRO A 44 4.56 24.18 -13.04
CA PRO A 44 3.24 24.42 -12.47
C PRO A 44 2.18 24.51 -13.58
N ASP A 45 0.92 24.47 -13.20
CA ASP A 45 -0.18 24.70 -14.14
C ASP A 45 0.02 26.00 -14.94
N ALA A 46 -0.04 25.89 -16.26
CA ALA A 46 0.03 27.05 -17.17
C ALA A 46 -0.94 26.90 -18.34
N THR A 47 -1.26 28.00 -18.99
CA THR A 47 -2.08 28.05 -20.19
C THR A 47 -1.21 27.92 -21.44
N VAL A 48 -1.81 27.49 -22.55
CA VAL A 48 -1.13 27.49 -23.85
C VAL A 48 -0.72 28.91 -24.28
N ALA A 49 -1.43 29.96 -23.84
CA ALA A 49 -1.10 31.34 -24.15
C ALA A 49 0.21 31.78 -23.48
N GLU A 50 0.36 31.50 -22.19
CA GLU A 50 1.60 31.76 -21.44
C GLU A 50 2.80 31.08 -22.09
N LEU A 51 2.63 29.85 -22.59
CA LEU A 51 3.70 29.14 -23.29
C LEU A 51 4.17 29.85 -24.58
N PHE A 52 3.25 30.50 -25.32
CA PHE A 52 3.63 31.30 -26.49
C PHE A 52 4.36 32.58 -26.10
N ASP A 53 4.01 33.18 -24.97
CA ASP A 53 4.66 34.38 -24.45
C ASP A 53 6.08 34.06 -23.97
N ASP A 54 6.25 32.93 -23.28
CA ASP A 54 7.55 32.44 -22.79
C ASP A 54 8.51 32.03 -23.92
N ILE A 55 7.97 31.53 -25.04
CA ILE A 55 8.77 31.07 -26.18
C ILE A 55 8.35 31.82 -27.45
N PRO A 56 8.96 32.99 -27.74
CA PRO A 56 8.60 33.80 -28.91
C PRO A 56 8.72 33.11 -30.27
N ALA A 57 9.62 32.12 -30.40
CA ALA A 57 9.81 31.34 -31.62
C ALA A 57 8.82 30.17 -31.78
N LEU A 58 7.96 29.91 -30.80
CA LEU A 58 6.99 28.82 -30.84
C LEU A 58 5.85 29.13 -31.83
N GLU A 59 5.61 28.23 -32.77
CA GLU A 59 4.59 28.37 -33.81
C GLU A 59 3.31 27.62 -33.47
N ARG A 60 3.42 26.48 -32.77
CA ARG A 60 2.29 25.60 -32.48
C ARG A 60 2.52 24.78 -31.23
N VAL A 61 1.44 24.60 -30.47
CA VAL A 61 1.33 23.67 -29.35
C VAL A 61 0.27 22.63 -29.71
N SER A 62 0.50 21.36 -29.37
CA SER A 62 -0.49 20.30 -29.54
C SER A 62 -0.51 19.35 -28.35
N LEU A 63 -1.72 19.04 -27.89
CA LEU A 63 -1.99 18.14 -26.78
C LEU A 63 -2.84 16.98 -27.28
N TRP A 64 -2.65 15.80 -26.70
CA TRP A 64 -3.46 14.64 -27.01
C TRP A 64 -4.64 14.54 -26.05
N ASP A 65 -5.84 14.44 -26.60
CA ASP A 65 -7.03 14.05 -25.87
C ASP A 65 -7.20 12.53 -25.99
N ALA A 66 -6.86 11.80 -24.93
CA ALA A 66 -6.94 10.34 -24.91
C ALA A 66 -8.38 9.83 -25.00
N ALA A 67 -9.35 10.54 -24.42
CA ALA A 67 -10.76 10.18 -24.46
C ALA A 67 -11.33 10.38 -25.88
N GLY A 68 -11.05 11.53 -26.49
CA GLY A 68 -11.46 11.86 -27.86
C GLY A 68 -10.58 11.26 -28.96
N ARG A 69 -9.45 10.62 -28.59
CA ARG A 69 -8.44 10.03 -29.49
C ARG A 69 -8.01 10.97 -30.62
N ARG A 70 -7.79 12.24 -30.29
CA ARG A 70 -7.43 13.28 -31.26
C ARG A 70 -6.47 14.29 -30.67
N TYR A 71 -5.77 15.00 -31.54
CA TYR A 71 -5.01 16.17 -31.12
C TYR A 71 -5.89 17.39 -31.03
N GLU A 72 -5.67 18.17 -29.98
CA GLU A 72 -6.05 19.57 -29.91
C GLU A 72 -4.80 20.40 -30.20
N SER A 73 -4.87 21.27 -31.20
CA SER A 73 -3.71 22.01 -31.70
C SER A 73 -4.01 23.49 -31.81
N TRP A 74 -3.12 24.31 -31.26
CA TRP A 74 -3.21 25.76 -31.28
C TRP A 74 -2.00 26.33 -32.01
N PRO A 75 -2.17 26.99 -33.17
CA PRO A 75 -1.12 27.81 -33.74
C PRO A 75 -1.03 29.15 -33.02
N ARG A 76 0.15 29.78 -33.05
CA ARG A 76 0.37 31.12 -32.48
C ARG A 76 -0.66 32.11 -33.01
N GLY A 77 -1.26 32.90 -32.11
CA GLY A 77 -2.30 33.87 -32.44
C GLY A 77 -3.71 33.31 -32.65
N ARG A 78 -3.94 32.01 -32.44
CA ARG A 78 -5.29 31.40 -32.46
C ARG A 78 -5.58 30.56 -31.21
N VAL A 79 -5.27 31.11 -30.04
CA VAL A 79 -5.69 30.53 -28.75
C VAL A 79 -7.05 31.12 -28.37
N PRO A 80 -8.12 30.31 -28.22
CA PRO A 80 -9.42 30.81 -27.76
C PRO A 80 -9.31 31.45 -26.37
N ARG A 81 -9.92 32.63 -26.18
CA ARG A 81 -9.92 33.35 -24.89
C ARG A 81 -10.81 32.68 -23.83
N ASP A 82 -11.90 32.03 -24.26
CA ASP A 82 -12.96 31.54 -23.36
C ASP A 82 -12.83 30.06 -23.01
N GLY A 83 -11.65 29.45 -23.19
CA GLY A 83 -11.44 28.01 -22.99
C GLY A 83 -9.96 27.64 -22.94
N GLU A 84 -9.19 28.39 -22.15
CA GLU A 84 -7.75 28.19 -22.01
C GLU A 84 -7.43 26.76 -21.58
N ARG A 85 -6.97 25.96 -22.53
CA ARG A 85 -6.47 24.63 -22.23
C ARG A 85 -5.26 24.79 -21.32
N ARG A 86 -5.35 24.21 -20.12
CA ARG A 86 -4.26 24.16 -19.15
C ARG A 86 -3.34 22.98 -19.44
N LEU A 87 -2.05 23.24 -19.26
CA LEU A 87 -0.96 22.29 -19.17
C LEU A 87 -0.79 21.99 -17.70
N THR A 88 -1.03 20.74 -17.31
CA THR A 88 -0.81 20.25 -15.95
C THR A 88 0.45 19.40 -15.91
N ALA A 89 1.09 19.30 -14.74
CA ALA A 89 2.26 18.45 -14.56
C ALA A 89 1.99 17.02 -15.10
N GLY A 90 2.95 16.45 -15.82
CA GLY A 90 2.84 15.11 -16.41
C GLY A 90 2.05 15.03 -17.72
N ALA A 91 1.51 16.13 -18.23
CA ALA A 91 1.02 16.18 -19.61
C ALA A 91 2.18 16.03 -20.61
N GLY A 92 2.02 15.20 -21.64
CA GLY A 92 2.94 15.19 -22.77
C GLY A 92 2.50 16.21 -23.82
N VAL A 93 3.45 16.97 -24.36
CA VAL A 93 3.17 18.13 -25.22
C VAL A 93 4.01 18.06 -26.48
N TRP A 94 3.37 18.32 -27.63
CA TRP A 94 4.08 18.59 -28.87
C TRP A 94 4.24 20.08 -29.09
N LEU A 95 5.49 20.50 -29.28
CA LEU A 95 5.87 21.87 -29.58
C LEU A 95 6.48 21.92 -30.98
N ARG A 96 6.01 22.86 -31.80
CA ARG A 96 6.66 23.20 -33.06
C ARG A 96 7.36 24.53 -32.94
N LEU A 97 8.69 24.49 -32.99
CA LEU A 97 9.53 25.68 -33.02
C LEU A 97 9.77 26.13 -34.46
N GLY A 98 9.59 27.41 -34.73
CA GLY A 98 9.97 28.05 -35.99
C GLY A 98 11.45 28.45 -36.01
N GLY A 99 11.85 29.13 -37.09
CA GLY A 99 13.23 29.61 -37.26
C GLY A 99 14.23 28.51 -37.60
N ASP A 100 15.52 28.83 -37.46
CA ASP A 100 16.66 27.95 -37.79
C ASP A 100 17.61 27.70 -36.59
N ALA A 101 17.36 28.35 -35.45
CA ALA A 101 18.14 28.23 -34.23
C ALA A 101 17.37 27.47 -33.13
N ALA A 102 18.12 26.73 -32.31
CA ALA A 102 17.58 26.14 -31.09
C ALA A 102 17.33 27.21 -30.01
N VAL A 103 16.38 26.94 -29.11
CA VAL A 103 16.03 27.80 -27.97
C VAL A 103 16.24 27.00 -26.68
N GLU A 104 17.05 27.53 -25.77
CA GLU A 104 17.12 27.06 -24.38
C GLU A 104 15.98 27.66 -23.59
N TRP A 105 15.03 26.84 -23.14
CA TRP A 105 13.87 27.29 -22.40
C TRP A 105 13.93 26.80 -20.96
N THR A 106 14.09 27.73 -20.02
CA THR A 106 14.18 27.44 -18.59
C THR A 106 12.89 27.86 -17.89
N ARG A 107 12.37 26.98 -17.02
CA ARG A 107 11.13 27.20 -16.25
C ARG A 107 11.23 26.57 -14.87
N SER A 108 10.39 27.00 -13.93
CA SER A 108 10.22 26.32 -12.66
C SER A 108 9.70 24.90 -12.88
N ALA A 109 10.23 23.93 -12.13
CA ALA A 109 9.72 22.57 -12.08
C ALA A 109 8.70 22.45 -10.93
N ALA A 110 7.66 21.63 -11.12
CA ALA A 110 6.81 21.16 -10.05
C ALA A 110 7.67 20.37 -9.05
N THR A 111 7.44 20.62 -7.76
CA THR A 111 8.21 20.00 -6.67
C THR A 111 7.70 18.61 -6.32
N GLY A 112 6.38 18.38 -6.41
CA GLY A 112 5.74 17.10 -6.09
C GLY A 112 5.68 16.09 -7.24
N GLY A 113 5.23 14.87 -6.91
CA GLY A 113 4.86 13.86 -7.89
C GLY A 113 3.47 14.09 -8.49
N VAL A 114 3.12 13.28 -9.49
CA VAL A 114 1.82 13.36 -10.15
C VAL A 114 1.22 11.97 -10.33
N LEU A 115 -0.08 11.86 -10.08
CA LEU A 115 -0.85 10.67 -10.37
C LEU A 115 -1.57 10.83 -11.70
N LEU A 116 -1.07 10.16 -12.74
CA LEU A 116 -1.67 10.19 -14.06
C LEU A 116 -2.77 9.15 -14.18
N SER A 117 -3.92 9.54 -14.74
CA SER A 117 -4.96 8.61 -15.19
C SER A 117 -4.81 8.37 -16.68
N LEU A 118 -4.50 7.13 -17.05
CA LEU A 118 -4.28 6.69 -18.43
C LEU A 118 -5.50 5.92 -18.92
N SER A 119 -5.92 6.22 -20.15
CA SER A 119 -7.01 5.52 -20.82
C SER A 119 -6.49 4.28 -21.56
N ALA A 120 -7.39 3.31 -21.80
CA ALA A 120 -7.13 2.26 -22.78
C ALA A 120 -6.82 2.87 -24.17
N GLY A 121 -5.80 2.33 -24.84
CA GLY A 121 -5.25 2.87 -26.07
C GLY A 121 -4.09 3.83 -25.84
N ARG A 122 -3.95 4.85 -26.70
CA ARG A 122 -2.80 5.76 -26.69
C ARG A 122 -2.99 6.91 -25.72
N ASN A 123 -1.94 7.16 -24.94
CA ASN A 123 -1.79 8.30 -24.03
C ASN A 123 -0.50 9.03 -24.38
N LEU A 124 -0.52 10.37 -24.33
CA LEU A 124 0.69 11.20 -24.44
C LEU A 124 0.95 11.84 -23.08
N VAL A 125 2.02 11.40 -22.44
CA VAL A 125 2.38 11.80 -21.07
C VAL A 125 3.79 12.34 -21.03
N GLY A 126 4.10 13.10 -19.99
CA GLY A 126 5.45 13.50 -19.67
C GLY A 126 6.10 12.51 -18.71
N TRP A 127 7.43 12.38 -18.73
CA TRP A 127 8.21 11.68 -17.71
C TRP A 127 8.79 12.67 -16.69
N LEU A 128 8.35 12.53 -15.43
CA LEU A 128 8.76 13.36 -14.28
C LEU A 128 9.81 12.70 -13.40
N GLY A 129 10.06 11.41 -13.58
CA GLY A 129 11.02 10.65 -12.77
C GLY A 129 12.49 11.01 -13.07
N PRO A 130 13.43 10.24 -12.52
CA PRO A 130 14.86 10.53 -12.67
C PRO A 130 15.35 10.32 -14.12
N ASP A 131 16.46 10.99 -14.41
CA ASP A 131 17.25 10.82 -15.64
C ASP A 131 17.86 9.40 -15.71
N GLY A 132 18.09 8.91 -16.93
CA GLY A 132 18.65 7.58 -17.19
C GLY A 132 17.78 6.40 -16.72
N ALA A 133 16.49 6.61 -16.45
CA ALA A 133 15.63 5.55 -15.95
C ALA A 133 15.40 4.48 -17.04
N ALA A 134 15.78 3.23 -16.76
CA ALA A 134 15.61 2.13 -17.71
C ALA A 134 14.12 1.93 -18.05
N VAL A 135 13.74 2.12 -19.32
CA VAL A 135 12.34 2.18 -19.74
C VAL A 135 11.58 0.89 -19.43
N GLY A 136 12.27 -0.26 -19.54
CA GLY A 136 11.68 -1.57 -19.25
C GLY A 136 11.32 -1.73 -17.77
N ALA A 137 12.16 -1.24 -16.86
CA ALA A 137 11.88 -1.27 -15.43
C ALA A 137 10.76 -0.28 -15.06
N VAL A 138 10.79 0.93 -15.62
CA VAL A 138 9.75 1.95 -15.38
C VAL A 138 8.38 1.44 -15.80
N LEU A 139 8.28 0.85 -17.00
CA LEU A 139 7.01 0.45 -17.59
C LEU A 139 6.58 -0.98 -17.21
N ALA A 140 7.41 -1.76 -16.51
CA ALA A 140 7.06 -3.10 -16.03
C ALA A 140 5.82 -3.10 -15.12
N ARG A 141 5.53 -1.99 -14.44
CA ARG A 141 4.35 -1.79 -13.58
C ARG A 141 3.02 -2.03 -14.30
N PHE A 142 2.97 -1.77 -15.60
CA PHE A 142 1.76 -1.98 -16.40
C PHE A 142 1.55 -3.47 -16.75
N GLY A 143 2.54 -4.33 -16.48
CA GLY A 143 2.45 -5.76 -16.74
C GLY A 143 2.00 -6.08 -18.16
N GLU A 144 0.98 -6.93 -18.26
CA GLU A 144 0.41 -7.37 -19.54
C GLU A 144 -0.44 -6.30 -20.25
N THR A 145 -0.81 -5.21 -19.54
CA THR A 145 -1.62 -4.15 -20.14
C THR A 145 -0.81 -3.27 -21.11
N LEU A 146 0.52 -3.26 -20.99
CA LEU A 146 1.37 -2.44 -21.84
C LEU A 146 1.56 -3.04 -23.24
N VAL A 147 1.07 -2.32 -24.25
CA VAL A 147 1.24 -2.71 -25.66
C VAL A 147 2.59 -2.26 -26.22
N ARG A 148 2.94 -0.99 -25.96
CA ARG A 148 4.22 -0.36 -26.34
C ARG A 148 4.34 1.04 -25.75
N ALA A 149 5.56 1.56 -25.74
CA ALA A 149 5.84 2.96 -25.51
C ALA A 149 6.74 3.56 -26.61
N SER A 150 6.70 4.87 -26.82
CA SER A 150 7.54 5.53 -27.82
C SER A 150 7.89 6.97 -27.46
N ARG A 151 9.14 7.35 -27.66
CA ARG A 151 9.67 8.71 -27.46
C ARG A 151 10.05 9.31 -28.81
N TRP A 152 9.87 10.61 -28.99
CA TRP A 152 10.39 11.31 -30.17
C TRP A 152 11.82 11.76 -29.90
N ASP A 153 12.78 11.27 -30.69
CA ASP A 153 14.12 11.81 -30.69
C ASP A 153 14.18 13.04 -31.59
N THR A 154 14.24 14.21 -30.94
CA THR A 154 14.30 15.51 -31.61
C THR A 154 15.54 15.67 -32.48
N GLN A 155 16.66 14.99 -32.18
CA GLN A 155 17.88 15.12 -32.97
C GLN A 155 17.76 14.36 -34.31
N SER A 156 17.32 13.10 -34.28
CA SER A 156 17.15 12.32 -35.51
C SER A 156 15.78 12.51 -36.20
N GLN A 157 14.84 13.20 -35.54
CA GLN A 157 13.44 13.38 -35.97
C GLN A 157 12.76 12.04 -36.25
N ARG A 158 12.92 11.09 -35.32
CA ARG A 158 12.37 9.72 -35.41
C ARG A 158 11.84 9.27 -34.06
N TYR A 159 10.95 8.28 -34.08
CA TYR A 159 10.54 7.62 -32.85
C TYR A 159 11.55 6.56 -32.43
N LEU A 160 11.82 6.55 -31.13
CA LEU A 160 12.39 5.43 -30.41
C LEU A 160 11.24 4.64 -29.79
N HIS A 161 11.33 3.31 -29.77
CA HIS A 161 10.24 2.44 -29.38
C HIS A 161 10.67 1.43 -28.32
N TYR A 162 9.74 1.11 -27.43
CA TYR A 162 9.85 0.00 -26.49
C TYR A 162 8.59 -0.85 -26.57
N ARG A 163 8.73 -2.17 -26.62
CA ARG A 163 7.64 -3.14 -26.49
C ARG A 163 8.07 -4.28 -25.56
N PRO A 164 7.26 -4.61 -24.54
CA PRO A 164 7.51 -5.78 -23.69
C PRO A 164 7.63 -7.06 -24.51
N GLY A 165 8.63 -7.90 -24.18
CA GLY A 165 8.85 -9.18 -24.83
C GLY A 165 9.60 -9.14 -26.17
N ASP A 166 9.74 -7.97 -26.80
CA ASP A 166 10.57 -7.86 -28.01
C ASP A 166 12.06 -8.04 -27.67
N PRO A 167 12.87 -8.64 -28.57
CA PRO A 167 14.31 -8.77 -28.37
C PRO A 167 14.97 -7.41 -28.11
N PRO A 168 15.99 -7.30 -27.23
CA PRO A 168 16.63 -6.02 -26.90
C PRO A 168 17.09 -5.20 -28.11
N ALA A 169 17.54 -5.86 -29.19
CA ALA A 169 17.97 -5.20 -30.42
C ALA A 169 16.84 -4.48 -31.20
N GLN A 170 15.57 -4.78 -30.90
CA GLN A 170 14.40 -4.13 -31.52
C GLN A 170 13.87 -2.97 -30.66
N ASN A 171 14.22 -2.94 -29.37
CA ASN A 171 13.88 -1.86 -28.45
C ASN A 171 14.91 -0.73 -28.58
N THR A 172 14.54 0.33 -29.29
CA THR A 172 15.41 1.50 -29.52
C THR A 172 15.24 2.58 -28.46
N LEU A 173 14.14 2.56 -27.70
CA LEU A 173 13.99 3.31 -26.46
C LEU A 173 14.49 2.41 -25.33
N VAL A 174 15.57 2.82 -24.66
CA VAL A 174 16.21 2.05 -23.59
C VAL A 174 16.14 2.77 -22.24
N GLU A 175 16.21 4.09 -22.26
CA GLU A 175 16.26 4.96 -21.09
C GLU A 175 15.32 6.16 -21.31
N LEU A 176 14.82 6.70 -20.20
CA LEU A 176 14.01 7.92 -20.14
C LEU A 176 14.79 9.00 -19.40
N GLU A 177 14.71 10.22 -19.93
CA GLU A 177 15.25 11.43 -19.31
C GLU A 177 14.11 12.28 -18.77
N ARG A 178 14.30 12.91 -17.61
CA ARG A 178 13.32 13.82 -17.03
C ARG A 178 13.01 14.92 -18.03
N GLY A 179 11.72 15.10 -18.35
CA GLY A 179 11.31 16.03 -19.39
C GLY A 179 10.97 15.38 -20.71
N ASP A 180 11.20 14.08 -20.88
CA ASP A 180 10.77 13.34 -22.07
C ASP A 180 9.25 13.30 -22.19
N GLY A 181 8.74 13.59 -23.39
CA GLY A 181 7.38 13.21 -23.74
C GLY A 181 7.34 11.76 -24.20
N LEU A 182 6.30 11.02 -23.80
CA LEU A 182 6.17 9.59 -24.04
C LEU A 182 4.76 9.26 -24.56
N TRP A 183 4.70 8.54 -25.66
CA TRP A 183 3.51 7.77 -26.03
C TRP A 183 3.48 6.48 -25.23
N VAL A 184 2.39 6.22 -24.53
CA VAL A 184 2.13 4.94 -23.85
C VAL A 184 0.84 4.37 -24.39
N GLU A 185 0.89 3.15 -24.94
CA GLU A 185 -0.28 2.44 -25.45
C GLU A 185 -0.62 1.26 -24.54
N LEU A 186 -1.85 1.25 -24.01
CA LEU A 186 -2.34 0.25 -23.07
C LEU A 186 -3.54 -0.52 -23.64
N THR A 187 -3.74 -1.77 -23.23
CA THR A 187 -4.98 -2.52 -23.51
C THR A 187 -6.14 -1.99 -22.67
N ASP A 188 -5.85 -1.62 -21.42
CA ASP A 188 -6.81 -1.19 -20.42
C ASP A 188 -6.37 0.14 -19.78
N GLY A 189 -7.29 0.79 -19.06
CA GLY A 189 -6.95 1.97 -18.29
C GLY A 189 -6.01 1.64 -17.14
N ALA A 190 -5.15 2.58 -16.77
CA ALA A 190 -4.23 2.43 -15.64
C ALA A 190 -4.03 3.76 -14.93
N ARG A 191 -3.57 3.70 -13.68
CA ARG A 191 -3.02 4.86 -13.00
C ARG A 191 -1.50 4.75 -12.97
N TRP A 192 -0.82 5.87 -13.07
CA TRP A 192 0.62 5.92 -13.06
C TRP A 192 1.10 7.04 -12.14
N TRP A 193 1.64 6.64 -10.99
CA TRP A 193 2.36 7.54 -10.10
C TRP A 193 3.76 7.76 -10.66
N GLN A 194 3.99 8.97 -11.15
CA GLN A 194 5.33 9.44 -11.46
C GLN A 194 5.80 10.26 -10.27
N GLY A 195 6.55 9.60 -9.39
CA GLY A 195 7.16 10.25 -8.25
C GLY A 195 8.01 11.43 -8.70
N GLY A 196 7.67 12.61 -8.20
CA GLY A 196 8.70 13.56 -7.78
C GLY A 196 9.35 13.01 -6.52
N GLU A 197 10.35 13.70 -5.98
CA GLU A 197 10.52 13.62 -4.53
C GLU A 197 9.18 14.10 -3.97
N ALA A 198 8.27 13.19 -3.59
CA ALA A 198 7.17 13.59 -2.73
C ALA A 198 7.81 14.39 -1.60
N ASP A 199 7.16 15.46 -1.16
CA ASP A 199 7.66 16.36 -0.11
C ASP A 199 7.62 15.63 1.25
N VAL A 200 8.26 14.46 1.31
CA VAL A 200 8.51 13.67 2.49
C VAL A 200 9.65 14.36 3.19
N GLU A 201 9.26 15.11 4.21
CA GLU A 201 10.18 15.69 5.15
C GLU A 201 10.73 14.57 6.05
N PHE A 202 12.03 14.58 6.32
CA PHE A 202 12.65 13.62 7.23
C PHE A 202 13.15 14.38 8.46
N GLU A 203 12.52 14.16 9.60
CA GLU A 203 12.95 14.65 10.90
C GLU A 203 13.82 13.57 11.56
N ALA A 204 15.12 13.56 11.24
CA ALA A 204 16.06 12.57 11.77
C ALA A 204 17.09 13.23 12.70
N PRO A 205 17.42 12.64 13.87
CA PRO A 205 18.54 13.12 14.66
C PRO A 205 19.85 12.89 13.91
N GLU A 206 20.88 13.70 14.20
CA GLU A 206 22.20 13.62 13.57
C GLU A 206 22.85 12.22 13.66
N SER A 207 22.40 11.39 14.60
CA SER A 207 22.86 10.01 14.78
C SER A 207 22.37 9.04 13.70
N VAL A 208 21.35 9.39 12.90
CA VAL A 208 20.88 8.52 11.81
C VAL A 208 21.77 8.73 10.58
N PRO A 209 22.49 7.70 10.09
CA PRO A 209 23.39 7.86 8.95
C PRO A 209 22.66 8.30 7.67
N ALA A 210 23.29 9.14 6.85
CA ALA A 210 22.69 9.58 5.58
C ALA A 210 22.37 8.43 4.61
N ALA A 211 23.19 7.37 4.60
CA ALA A 211 22.92 6.17 3.81
C ALA A 211 21.62 5.47 4.23
N GLU A 212 21.26 5.56 5.51
CA GLU A 212 20.08 4.95 6.07
C GLU A 212 18.81 5.75 5.71
N LEU A 213 18.89 7.07 5.76
CA LEU A 213 17.84 7.95 5.22
C LEU A 213 17.63 7.70 3.73
N ALA A 214 18.70 7.52 2.96
CA ALA A 214 18.62 7.20 1.54
C ALA A 214 17.95 5.84 1.30
N ARG A 215 18.27 4.82 2.10
CA ARG A 215 17.63 3.50 2.05
C ARG A 215 16.13 3.61 2.33
N ILE A 216 15.73 4.26 3.43
CA ILE A 216 14.31 4.42 3.78
C ILE A 216 13.56 5.20 2.69
N ARG A 217 14.16 6.25 2.11
CA ARG A 217 13.57 6.93 0.94
C ARG A 217 13.37 6.00 -0.24
N ALA A 218 14.35 5.15 -0.53
CA ALA A 218 14.26 4.17 -1.62
C ALA A 218 13.17 3.11 -1.36
N ASP A 219 13.03 2.64 -0.12
CA ASP A 219 12.03 1.65 0.29
C ASP A 219 10.61 2.24 0.36
N LEU A 220 10.48 3.53 0.68
CA LEU A 220 9.21 4.23 0.75
C LEU A 220 8.65 4.59 -0.64
N ALA A 221 9.51 4.85 -1.63
CA ALA A 221 9.09 5.18 -2.99
C ALA A 221 8.11 4.15 -3.63
N PRO A 222 8.37 2.82 -3.62
CA PRO A 222 7.43 1.84 -4.13
C PRO A 222 6.15 1.73 -3.29
N VAL A 223 6.22 1.96 -1.97
CA VAL A 223 5.03 2.02 -1.10
C VAL A 223 4.10 3.14 -1.55
N LEU A 224 4.64 4.37 -1.73
CA LEU A 224 3.86 5.51 -2.21
C LEU A 224 3.23 5.24 -3.59
N ALA A 225 4.01 4.65 -4.50
CA ALA A 225 3.52 4.29 -5.83
C ALA A 225 2.38 3.28 -5.76
N PHE A 226 2.52 2.21 -4.97
CA PHE A 226 1.50 1.19 -4.79
C PHE A 226 0.17 1.81 -4.33
N PHE A 227 0.18 2.59 -3.26
CA PHE A 227 -1.06 3.18 -2.74
C PHE A 227 -1.68 4.19 -3.71
N ALA A 228 -0.86 5.00 -4.37
CA ALA A 228 -1.34 5.97 -5.34
C ALA A 228 -1.98 5.30 -6.57
N GLU A 229 -1.29 4.32 -7.14
CA GLU A 229 -1.73 3.59 -8.34
C GLU A 229 -2.90 2.64 -8.05
N ARG A 230 -2.95 2.05 -6.85
CA ARG A 230 -4.01 1.11 -6.43
C ARG A 230 -5.28 1.78 -5.94
N TYR A 231 -5.18 2.92 -5.26
CA TYR A 231 -6.37 3.57 -4.66
C TYR A 231 -6.72 4.91 -5.28
N GLY A 232 -5.87 5.44 -6.16
CA GLY A 232 -6.15 6.71 -6.83
C GLY A 232 -5.93 7.89 -5.91
N ILE A 233 -5.06 7.74 -4.91
CA ILE A 233 -4.81 8.73 -3.88
C ILE A 233 -3.45 9.33 -4.14
N GLU A 234 -3.41 10.62 -4.47
CA GLU A 234 -2.13 11.34 -4.48
C GLU A 234 -1.54 11.31 -3.07
N PRO A 235 -0.28 10.90 -2.89
CA PRO A 235 0.38 10.95 -1.60
C PRO A 235 0.28 12.34 -0.98
N PRO A 236 -0.28 12.48 0.23
CA PRO A 236 -0.32 13.76 0.91
C PRO A 236 1.07 14.15 1.38
N ASP A 237 1.24 15.40 1.81
CA ASP A 237 2.44 15.81 2.54
C ASP A 237 2.49 15.09 3.89
N PHE A 238 3.66 14.55 4.24
CA PHE A 238 3.89 13.91 5.54
C PHE A 238 5.36 13.93 5.92
N THR A 239 5.62 13.70 7.21
CA THR A 239 6.97 13.66 7.77
C THR A 239 7.33 12.25 8.21
N VAL A 240 8.53 11.78 7.87
CA VAL A 240 9.13 10.60 8.49
C VAL A 240 9.98 11.07 9.67
N ALA A 241 9.52 10.81 10.90
CA ALA A 241 10.19 11.25 12.12
C ALA A 241 10.85 10.08 12.85
N PHE A 242 12.13 10.24 13.19
CA PHE A 242 12.90 9.23 13.93
C PHE A 242 12.82 9.52 15.42
N VAL A 243 12.23 8.58 16.14
CA VAL A 243 11.95 8.76 17.56
C VAL A 243 13.03 8.06 18.40
N PRO A 244 13.72 8.77 19.33
CA PRO A 244 14.65 8.14 20.26
C PRO A 244 13.94 7.13 21.17
N GLU A 245 14.66 6.08 21.58
CA GLU A 245 14.17 4.96 22.41
C GLU A 245 13.44 5.40 23.71
N LEU A 246 13.75 6.60 24.22
CA LEU A 246 13.17 7.11 25.45
C LEU A 246 11.66 7.44 25.31
N LEU A 247 11.21 7.87 24.14
CA LEU A 247 9.79 8.23 23.92
C LEU A 247 8.89 7.00 23.78
N THR A 248 9.42 5.87 23.28
CA THR A 248 8.69 4.59 23.28
C THR A 248 8.38 4.07 24.70
N ARG A 249 9.14 4.52 25.71
CA ARG A 249 8.86 4.16 27.11
C ARG A 249 7.73 4.98 27.74
N LEU A 250 7.23 6.02 27.07
CA LEU A 250 6.09 6.82 27.53
C LEU A 250 4.73 6.21 27.18
N GLY A 251 4.72 5.06 26.51
CA GLY A 251 3.53 4.26 26.21
C GLY A 251 2.95 4.50 24.81
N PRO A 252 2.13 3.55 24.31
CA PRO A 252 1.58 3.56 22.95
C PRO A 252 0.76 4.82 22.61
N SER A 253 0.20 5.50 23.62
CA SER A 253 -0.59 6.73 23.46
C SER A 253 0.19 7.94 22.92
N VAL A 254 1.53 7.97 23.05
CA VAL A 254 2.36 9.06 22.53
C VAL A 254 2.80 8.81 21.08
N ALA A 255 2.85 7.54 20.66
CA ALA A 255 3.23 7.16 19.29
C ALA A 255 2.01 7.12 18.33
N ALA A 256 0.82 6.75 18.83
CA ALA A 256 -0.33 6.41 18.00
C ALA A 256 -1.05 7.57 17.28
N ALA A 257 -0.61 8.83 17.36
CA ALA A 257 -1.42 9.93 16.82
C ALA A 257 -0.64 11.21 16.51
N SER A 258 0.39 11.15 15.67
CA SER A 258 0.86 12.36 14.99
C SER A 258 0.29 12.37 13.56
N PRO A 259 -0.85 13.06 13.32
CA PRO A 259 -1.39 13.28 11.98
C PRO A 259 -0.30 13.65 10.98
N GLY A 260 -0.21 12.90 9.88
CA GLY A 260 0.77 13.18 8.83
C GLY A 260 2.21 12.85 9.21
N LYS A 261 2.45 11.96 10.19
CA LYS A 261 3.80 11.46 10.49
C LYS A 261 3.89 9.94 10.43
N ILE A 262 4.96 9.44 9.84
CA ILE A 262 5.45 8.07 10.01
C ILE A 262 6.50 8.11 11.12
N LEU A 263 6.30 7.35 12.19
CA LEU A 263 7.24 7.28 13.29
C LEU A 263 8.14 6.06 13.14
N ILE A 264 9.44 6.28 12.95
CA ILE A 264 10.44 5.21 12.88
C ILE A 264 11.21 5.15 14.20
N HIS A 265 11.23 3.99 14.83
CA HIS A 265 12.01 3.77 16.05
C HIS A 265 13.48 3.51 15.71
N ALA A 266 14.39 4.38 16.18
CA ALA A 266 15.80 4.37 15.77
C ALA A 266 16.54 3.02 15.97
N PRO A 267 16.37 2.28 17.09
CA PRO A 267 16.93 0.93 17.25
C PRO A 267 16.40 -0.12 16.26
N SER A 268 15.20 0.08 15.71
CA SER A 268 14.56 -0.84 14.77
C SER A 268 14.88 -0.54 13.31
N VAL A 269 15.66 0.52 13.04
CA VAL A 269 15.90 1.04 11.69
C VAL A 269 16.44 -0.05 10.74
N ASP A 270 17.38 -0.88 11.19
CA ASP A 270 17.91 -2.02 10.41
C ASP A 270 16.84 -3.07 10.03
N HIS A 271 15.68 -3.05 10.70
CA HIS A 271 14.59 -4.00 10.56
C HIS A 271 13.31 -3.37 10.00
N VAL A 272 13.32 -2.07 9.68
CA VAL A 272 12.18 -1.43 9.01
C VAL A 272 12.15 -1.96 7.58
N GLY A 273 11.40 -3.05 7.42
CA GLY A 273 11.07 -3.62 6.13
C GLY A 273 9.95 -2.86 5.45
N ALA A 274 9.82 -3.09 4.14
CA ALA A 274 8.82 -2.41 3.31
C ALA A 274 7.38 -2.61 3.81
N GLY A 275 7.08 -3.74 4.46
CA GLY A 275 5.78 -3.99 5.09
C GLY A 275 5.46 -3.04 6.26
N ALA A 276 6.45 -2.72 7.09
CA ALA A 276 6.27 -1.75 8.17
C ALA A 276 6.07 -0.34 7.61
N LEU A 277 6.83 0.05 6.58
CA LEU A 277 6.62 1.34 5.90
C LEU A 277 5.24 1.43 5.26
N ALA A 278 4.76 0.35 4.64
CA ALA A 278 3.41 0.29 4.07
C ALA A 278 2.32 0.42 5.15
N HIS A 279 2.49 -0.26 6.28
CA HIS A 279 1.59 -0.17 7.44
C HIS A 279 1.51 1.27 7.96
N GLU A 280 2.66 1.87 8.28
CA GLU A 280 2.72 3.22 8.83
C GLU A 280 2.26 4.29 7.83
N TYR A 281 2.59 4.12 6.55
CA TYR A 281 2.10 5.03 5.51
C TYR A 281 0.58 4.93 5.34
N PHE A 282 -0.01 3.75 5.54
CA PHE A 282 -1.47 3.64 5.51
C PHE A 282 -2.12 4.46 6.62
N HIS A 283 -1.52 4.58 7.81
CA HIS A 283 -2.01 5.50 8.85
C HIS A 283 -2.01 6.97 8.40
N VAL A 284 -0.99 7.40 7.63
CA VAL A 284 -0.98 8.74 7.01
C VAL A 284 -2.20 8.90 6.09
N LEU A 285 -2.51 7.89 5.28
CA LEU A 285 -3.67 7.90 4.39
C LEU A 285 -5.00 7.91 5.16
N GLN A 286 -5.15 7.11 6.22
CA GLN A 286 -6.36 7.09 7.05
C GLN A 286 -6.69 8.49 7.57
N VAL A 287 -5.69 9.17 8.13
CA VAL A 287 -5.83 10.55 8.62
C VAL A 287 -6.13 11.53 7.47
N HIS A 288 -5.41 11.42 6.36
CA HIS A 288 -5.61 12.29 5.19
C HIS A 288 -7.01 12.15 4.59
N LEU A 289 -7.50 10.93 4.43
CA LEU A 289 -8.81 10.62 3.84
C LEU A 289 -9.94 11.04 4.78
N ALA A 290 -9.76 10.87 6.08
CA ALA A 290 -10.76 11.26 7.08
C ALA A 290 -10.78 12.78 7.35
N ARG A 291 -9.77 13.55 6.88
CA ARG A 291 -9.70 15.04 6.85
C ARG A 291 -10.08 15.76 8.16
N GLY A 292 -9.87 15.15 9.32
CA GLY A 292 -10.25 15.77 10.60
C GLY A 292 -11.76 15.89 10.81
N GLY A 293 -12.57 15.10 10.10
CA GLY A 293 -13.99 14.91 10.40
C GLY A 293 -14.24 14.52 11.86
N PRO A 294 -15.46 14.74 12.37
CA PRO A 294 -15.78 14.55 13.80
C PRO A 294 -15.52 13.12 14.29
N ALA A 295 -15.45 12.14 13.38
CA ALA A 295 -15.26 10.73 13.66
C ALA A 295 -13.81 10.21 13.46
N VAL A 296 -12.81 11.04 13.12
CA VAL A 296 -11.43 10.55 12.85
C VAL A 296 -10.81 9.85 14.06
N GLY A 297 -11.18 10.25 15.28
CA GLY A 297 -10.76 9.59 16.52
C GLY A 297 -11.71 8.52 17.05
N SER A 298 -12.79 8.21 16.33
CA SER A 298 -13.80 7.24 16.76
C SER A 298 -13.76 5.91 16.00
N SER A 299 -12.88 5.77 14.99
CA SER A 299 -12.66 4.48 14.34
C SER A 299 -12.15 3.46 15.37
N PRO A 300 -12.75 2.26 15.45
CA PRO A 300 -12.29 1.21 16.36
C PRO A 300 -10.81 0.88 16.15
N ALA A 301 -10.07 0.59 17.22
CA ALA A 301 -8.64 0.27 17.13
C ALA A 301 -8.37 -0.91 16.18
N TRP A 302 -9.22 -1.95 16.22
CA TRP A 302 -9.12 -3.09 15.30
C TRP A 302 -9.29 -2.70 13.83
N MET A 303 -10.08 -1.67 13.50
CA MET A 303 -10.30 -1.20 12.13
C MET A 303 -9.12 -0.37 11.64
N THR A 304 -8.62 0.53 12.49
CA THR A 304 -7.42 1.34 12.23
C THR A 304 -6.18 0.48 12.00
N GLU A 305 -5.83 -0.36 12.96
CA GLU A 305 -4.61 -1.17 12.88
C GLU A 305 -4.80 -2.37 11.94
N GLY A 306 -6.01 -2.92 11.88
CA GLY A 306 -6.34 -4.00 10.97
C GLY A 306 -6.27 -3.59 9.50
N SER A 307 -6.78 -2.41 9.14
CA SER A 307 -6.73 -1.94 7.75
C SER A 307 -5.32 -1.56 7.32
N ALA A 308 -4.50 -0.99 8.21
CA ALA A 308 -3.09 -0.75 7.95
C ALA A 308 -2.30 -2.05 7.75
N THR A 309 -2.55 -3.05 8.59
CA THR A 309 -1.94 -4.39 8.47
C THR A 309 -2.39 -5.07 7.17
N TYR A 310 -3.69 -5.01 6.85
CA TYR A 310 -4.25 -5.58 5.62
C TYR A 310 -3.65 -4.93 4.37
N ALA A 311 -3.56 -3.60 4.35
CA ALA A 311 -2.98 -2.84 3.26
C ALA A 311 -1.48 -3.14 3.07
N ALA A 312 -0.72 -3.28 4.16
CA ALA A 312 0.67 -3.71 4.12
C ALA A 312 0.82 -5.14 3.56
N ASP A 313 -0.07 -6.05 3.95
CA ASP A 313 -0.08 -7.42 3.42
C ASP A 313 -0.43 -7.47 1.92
N LEU A 314 -1.29 -6.57 1.43
CA LEU A 314 -1.55 -6.44 -0.02
C LEU A 314 -0.32 -5.94 -0.76
N TYR A 315 0.34 -4.90 -0.23
CA TYR A 315 1.58 -4.37 -0.80
C TYR A 315 2.67 -5.45 -0.90
N LEU A 316 2.92 -6.19 0.19
CA LEU A 316 3.94 -7.24 0.22
C LEU A 316 3.65 -8.37 -0.79
N ARG A 317 2.37 -8.75 -0.95
CA ARG A 317 1.96 -9.79 -1.90
C ARG A 317 2.22 -9.39 -3.35
N GLU A 318 1.96 -8.14 -3.71
CA GLU A 318 1.99 -7.69 -5.11
C GLU A 318 3.38 -7.21 -5.56
N GLU A 319 4.04 -6.40 -4.73
CA GLU A 319 5.26 -5.70 -5.12
C GLU A 319 6.52 -6.51 -4.81
N VAL A 320 6.56 -7.19 -3.66
CA VAL A 320 7.75 -7.98 -3.28
C VAL A 320 7.72 -9.35 -3.95
N ARG A 321 6.53 -9.85 -4.34
CA ARG A 321 6.30 -11.20 -4.91
C ARG A 321 7.05 -12.29 -4.14
N ASP A 322 7.14 -12.10 -2.83
CA ASP A 322 7.86 -13.00 -1.96
C ASP A 322 6.97 -14.23 -1.70
N THR A 323 7.46 -15.42 -2.04
CA THR A 323 6.78 -16.66 -1.67
C THR A 323 6.60 -16.76 -0.15
N ASP A 324 7.46 -16.09 0.61
CA ASP A 324 7.37 -16.00 2.06
C ASP A 324 6.25 -15.06 2.51
N ALA A 325 5.83 -14.07 1.70
CA ALA A 325 4.72 -13.18 2.06
C ALA A 325 3.38 -13.94 2.12
N GLU A 326 3.14 -14.88 1.19
CA GLU A 326 1.94 -15.71 1.23
C GLU A 326 1.98 -16.70 2.40
N ALA A 327 3.15 -17.28 2.69
CA ALA A 327 3.33 -18.15 3.85
C ALA A 327 3.15 -17.38 5.18
N LEU A 328 3.70 -16.17 5.27
CA LEU A 328 3.57 -15.26 6.41
C LEU A 328 2.11 -14.87 6.62
N HIS A 329 1.41 -14.48 5.56
CA HIS A 329 -0.01 -14.15 5.61
C HIS A 329 -0.85 -15.34 6.09
N ARG A 330 -0.62 -16.56 5.56
CA ARG A 330 -1.27 -17.79 6.05
C ARG A 330 -0.93 -18.09 7.52
N GLY A 331 0.33 -17.93 7.94
CA GLY A 331 0.76 -18.16 9.31
C GLY A 331 0.13 -17.18 10.30
N ARG A 332 0.02 -15.91 9.90
CA ARG A 332 -0.69 -14.86 10.60
C ARG A 332 -2.17 -15.18 10.74
N TRP A 333 -2.85 -15.50 9.63
CA TRP A 333 -4.24 -15.96 9.62
C TRP A 333 -4.49 -17.08 10.63
N ARG A 334 -3.63 -18.11 10.66
CA ARG A 334 -3.74 -19.21 11.63
C ARG A 334 -3.60 -18.75 13.08
N THR A 335 -2.72 -17.79 13.34
CA THR A 335 -2.52 -17.23 14.68
C THR A 335 -3.77 -16.49 15.16
N SER A 336 -4.48 -15.80 14.27
CA SER A 336 -5.75 -15.12 14.60
C SER A 336 -6.88 -16.09 14.97
N LEU A 337 -6.94 -17.26 14.34
CA LEU A 337 -7.99 -18.27 14.62
C LEU A 337 -7.86 -18.90 16.01
N GLY A 338 -6.68 -18.80 16.65
CA GLY A 338 -6.46 -19.28 18.01
C GLY A 338 -6.84 -18.29 19.10
N LEU A 339 -7.38 -17.12 18.75
CA LEU A 339 -7.79 -16.10 19.71
C LEU A 339 -9.23 -16.34 20.14
N GLU A 340 -9.42 -16.63 21.42
CA GLU A 340 -10.75 -16.73 22.05
C GLU A 340 -11.44 -15.35 22.22
N HIS A 341 -10.78 -14.25 21.82
CA HIS A 341 -11.22 -12.90 22.14
C HIS A 341 -12.09 -12.32 21.02
N MET A 342 -13.24 -11.74 21.40
CA MET A 342 -14.17 -11.12 20.45
C MET A 342 -13.64 -9.74 20.02
N LEU A 343 -13.74 -9.44 18.71
CA LEU A 343 -13.32 -8.14 18.16
C LEU A 343 -13.96 -6.93 18.86
N GLN A 344 -15.19 -7.11 19.34
CA GLN A 344 -15.92 -6.08 20.09
C GLN A 344 -15.16 -5.60 21.35
N GLY A 345 -14.36 -6.47 21.98
CA GLY A 345 -13.52 -6.11 23.13
C GLY A 345 -12.39 -5.12 22.78
N TYR A 346 -12.14 -4.90 21.49
CA TYR A 346 -11.05 -4.08 20.97
C TYR A 346 -11.51 -2.82 20.25
N GLU A 347 -12.72 -2.33 20.55
CA GLU A 347 -13.13 -1.01 20.10
C GLU A 347 -12.26 0.10 20.73
N ALA A 348 -11.82 -0.10 21.98
CA ALA A 348 -10.92 0.82 22.68
C ALA A 348 -9.43 0.54 22.38
N PRO A 349 -8.58 1.58 22.30
CA PRO A 349 -7.14 1.44 22.08
C PRO A 349 -6.41 0.61 23.15
N GLU A 350 -6.70 0.84 24.43
CA GLU A 350 -5.95 0.26 25.55
C GLU A 350 -5.86 -1.28 25.53
N PRO A 351 -6.97 -2.05 25.39
CA PRO A 351 -6.88 -3.50 25.29
C PRO A 351 -6.18 -3.97 24.00
N PHE A 352 -6.32 -3.22 22.89
CA PHE A 352 -5.75 -3.61 21.60
C PHE A 352 -4.21 -3.56 21.60
N TYR A 353 -3.64 -2.46 22.12
CA TYR A 353 -2.18 -2.26 22.17
C TYR A 353 -1.49 -3.01 23.32
N ALA A 354 -2.24 -3.53 24.31
CA ALA A 354 -1.67 -4.34 25.39
C ALA A 354 -1.29 -5.75 24.92
N GLU A 355 -1.96 -6.28 23.90
CA GLU A 355 -1.79 -7.65 23.38
C GLU A 355 -1.05 -7.68 22.01
N ALA A 356 -0.99 -6.53 21.34
CA ALA A 356 -0.13 -6.01 20.25
C ALA A 356 0.19 -6.87 19.01
N SER A 357 0.14 -8.21 19.02
CA SER A 357 0.46 -9.01 17.83
C SER A 357 -0.74 -9.80 17.27
N PRO A 358 -1.52 -10.51 18.10
CA PRO A 358 -2.65 -11.26 17.59
C PRO A 358 -3.83 -10.35 17.19
N THR A 359 -3.99 -9.22 17.87
CA THR A 359 -5.09 -8.27 17.66
C THR A 359 -5.02 -7.56 16.30
N TYR A 360 -3.83 -7.17 15.87
CA TYR A 360 -3.55 -6.62 14.53
C TYR A 360 -3.98 -7.58 13.43
N THR A 361 -3.61 -8.85 13.61
CA THR A 361 -3.88 -9.88 12.63
C THR A 361 -5.37 -10.24 12.55
N LEU A 362 -6.07 -10.22 13.70
CA LEU A 362 -7.51 -10.40 13.74
C LEU A 362 -8.25 -9.21 13.08
N GLY A 363 -7.78 -7.99 13.32
CA GLY A 363 -8.30 -6.78 12.64
C GLY A 363 -8.09 -6.86 11.12
N ALA A 364 -6.91 -7.27 10.66
CA ALA A 364 -6.62 -7.44 9.24
C ALA A 364 -7.53 -8.47 8.59
N LEU A 365 -7.77 -9.59 9.27
CA LEU A 365 -8.69 -10.64 8.84
C LEU A 365 -10.13 -10.11 8.74
N ALA A 366 -10.57 -9.26 9.67
CA ALA A 366 -11.87 -8.58 9.58
C ALA A 366 -11.97 -7.63 8.39
N VAL A 367 -10.93 -6.85 8.11
CA VAL A 367 -10.92 -5.94 6.96
C VAL A 367 -10.90 -6.70 5.64
N GLU A 368 -10.17 -7.81 5.56
CA GLU A 368 -10.21 -8.72 4.41
C GLU A 368 -11.64 -9.27 4.22
N TRP A 369 -12.28 -9.74 5.30
CA TRP A 369 -13.66 -10.24 5.27
C TRP A 369 -14.67 -9.18 4.78
N LEU A 370 -14.57 -7.96 5.32
CA LEU A 370 -15.40 -6.82 4.93
C LEU A 370 -15.21 -6.46 3.44
N SER A 371 -13.97 -6.46 2.96
CA SER A 371 -13.65 -6.14 1.56
C SER A 371 -14.22 -7.19 0.60
N GLY A 372 -14.17 -8.48 0.95
CA GLY A 372 -14.83 -9.54 0.20
C GLY A 372 -16.36 -9.51 0.30
N HIS A 373 -16.91 -9.08 1.45
CA HIS A 373 -18.35 -8.89 1.59
C HIS A 373 -18.87 -7.78 0.66
N ALA A 374 -18.19 -6.63 0.61
CA ALA A 374 -18.57 -5.49 -0.22
C ALA A 374 -18.66 -5.85 -1.71
N ALA A 375 -17.69 -6.60 -2.22
CA ALA A 375 -17.71 -7.06 -3.62
C ALA A 375 -18.86 -8.02 -3.92
N LEU A 376 -19.21 -8.93 -3.00
CA LEU A 376 -20.28 -9.91 -3.22
C LEU A 376 -21.69 -9.35 -3.09
N SER A 377 -21.86 -8.30 -2.28
CA SER A 377 -23.16 -7.64 -2.07
C SER A 377 -23.73 -7.01 -3.35
N GLY A 378 -22.90 -6.79 -4.38
CA GLY A 378 -23.36 -6.41 -5.73
C GLY A 378 -24.02 -7.55 -6.53
N ASP A 379 -23.65 -8.81 -6.27
CA ASP A 379 -23.91 -9.95 -7.16
C ASP A 379 -24.82 -11.05 -6.56
N GLY A 380 -25.27 -10.90 -5.31
CA GLY A 380 -26.17 -11.86 -4.66
C GLY A 380 -25.53 -13.21 -4.29
N GLY A 381 -24.20 -13.25 -4.19
CA GLY A 381 -23.44 -14.44 -3.80
C GLY A 381 -23.49 -14.75 -2.30
N SER A 382 -23.45 -16.04 -1.93
CA SER A 382 -23.33 -16.48 -0.53
C SER A 382 -21.86 -16.58 -0.12
N LEU A 383 -21.50 -15.95 1.00
CA LEU A 383 -20.14 -15.94 1.57
C LEU A 383 -19.66 -17.29 2.13
N LEU A 384 -20.57 -18.25 2.36
CA LEU A 384 -20.26 -19.47 3.14
C LEU A 384 -19.85 -20.69 2.30
N SER A 385 -19.86 -20.63 0.96
CA SER A 385 -19.80 -21.84 0.13
C SER A 385 -18.50 -22.11 -0.65
N ASP A 386 -17.50 -21.22 -0.66
CA ASP A 386 -16.26 -21.48 -1.41
C ASP A 386 -15.00 -20.99 -0.67
N THR A 387 -14.10 -21.93 -0.38
CA THR A 387 -12.75 -21.70 0.18
C THR A 387 -11.77 -21.06 -0.83
N ALA A 388 -12.22 -20.77 -2.05
CA ALA A 388 -11.47 -20.07 -3.11
C ALA A 388 -11.53 -18.54 -3.02
N TRP A 389 -12.05 -18.01 -1.90
CA TRP A 389 -12.47 -16.63 -1.67
C TRP A 389 -11.36 -15.54 -1.75
N THR A 390 -10.09 -15.86 -1.52
CA THR A 390 -9.07 -14.84 -1.16
C THR A 390 -8.39 -14.07 -2.31
N ARG A 391 -8.66 -14.33 -3.59
CA ARG A 391 -7.88 -13.67 -4.68
C ARG A 391 -8.64 -12.92 -5.77
N GLN A 392 -9.93 -13.17 -5.99
CA GLN A 392 -10.62 -12.63 -7.17
C GLN A 392 -11.79 -11.70 -6.87
N LEU A 393 -12.24 -11.60 -5.61
CA LEU A 393 -13.52 -10.97 -5.27
C LEU A 393 -13.40 -9.98 -4.10
N ALA A 394 -12.23 -9.39 -3.84
CA ALA A 394 -12.18 -8.29 -2.88
C ALA A 394 -12.51 -6.97 -3.60
N ASP A 395 -13.45 -6.19 -3.10
CA ASP A 395 -13.51 -4.77 -3.43
C ASP A 395 -12.41 -4.13 -2.60
N GLU A 396 -11.21 -4.15 -3.17
CA GLU A 396 -10.01 -3.69 -2.51
C GLU A 396 -10.10 -2.20 -2.16
N GLY A 397 -11.03 -1.44 -2.74
CA GLY A 397 -11.24 -0.03 -2.42
C GLY A 397 -12.13 0.24 -1.21
N ALA A 398 -12.92 -0.73 -0.74
CA ALA A 398 -13.96 -0.49 0.26
C ALA A 398 -13.41 0.03 1.61
N HIS A 399 -12.28 -0.51 2.08
CA HIS A 399 -11.65 -0.03 3.32
C HIS A 399 -11.05 1.39 3.19
N VAL A 400 -10.65 1.81 1.99
CA VAL A 400 -10.27 3.19 1.71
C VAL A 400 -11.51 4.09 1.69
N GLU A 401 -12.60 3.62 1.10
CA GLU A 401 -13.87 4.35 1.05
C GLU A 401 -14.44 4.58 2.45
N TYR A 402 -14.30 3.61 3.36
CA TYR A 402 -14.60 3.78 4.78
C TYR A 402 -13.97 5.05 5.37
N TYR A 403 -12.67 5.29 5.15
CA TYR A 403 -12.00 6.50 5.66
C TYR A 403 -12.45 7.77 4.95
N ARG A 404 -12.81 7.71 3.67
CA ARG A 404 -13.41 8.87 2.96
C ARG A 404 -14.76 9.23 3.58
N LEU A 405 -15.62 8.25 3.80
CA LEU A 405 -16.95 8.46 4.41
C LEU A 405 -16.83 8.94 5.86
N LEU A 406 -15.83 8.45 6.61
CA LEU A 406 -15.54 8.88 7.98
C LEU A 406 -15.33 10.40 8.11
N SER A 407 -14.86 11.07 7.05
CA SER A 407 -14.70 12.54 7.04
C SER A 407 -16.01 13.31 7.19
N SER A 408 -17.13 12.68 6.86
CA SER A 408 -18.47 13.28 6.86
C SER A 408 -19.46 12.58 7.79
N ALA A 409 -19.14 11.38 8.27
CA ALA A 409 -19.98 10.58 9.16
C ALA A 409 -20.02 11.18 10.58
N THR A 410 -21.14 10.98 11.26
CA THR A 410 -21.32 11.39 12.66
C THR A 410 -20.60 10.43 13.60
N GLU A 411 -20.63 9.15 13.28
CA GLU A 411 -19.97 8.07 13.99
C GLU A 411 -19.38 7.05 13.01
N TRP A 412 -18.41 6.27 13.48
CA TRP A 412 -17.72 5.29 12.62
C TRP A 412 -18.66 4.24 12.04
N GLY A 413 -19.77 3.94 12.71
CA GLY A 413 -20.76 2.96 12.26
C GLY A 413 -21.44 3.36 10.96
N GLU A 414 -21.77 4.65 10.78
CA GLU A 414 -22.34 5.17 9.53
C GLU A 414 -21.35 5.03 8.36
N ALA A 415 -20.05 5.28 8.61
CA ALA A 415 -19.01 5.11 7.60
C ALA A 415 -18.81 3.64 7.23
N LEU A 416 -18.85 2.73 8.21
CA LEU A 416 -18.77 1.29 7.99
C LEU A 416 -19.97 0.79 7.16
N GLU A 417 -21.19 1.20 7.51
CA GLU A 417 -22.38 0.84 6.75
C GLU A 417 -22.35 1.40 5.33
N GLY A 418 -21.92 2.65 5.15
CA GLY A 418 -21.80 3.25 3.82
C GLY A 418 -20.75 2.58 2.93
N ALA A 419 -19.61 2.17 3.49
CA ALA A 419 -18.53 1.54 2.73
C ALA A 419 -18.79 0.05 2.43
N PHE A 420 -19.37 -0.69 3.38
CA PHE A 420 -19.46 -2.14 3.31
C PHE A 420 -20.90 -2.66 3.20
N GLY A 421 -21.92 -1.81 3.33
CA GLY A 421 -23.32 -2.22 3.31
C GLY A 421 -23.75 -3.03 4.54
N LEU A 422 -23.04 -2.89 5.66
CA LEU A 422 -23.30 -3.62 6.91
C LEU A 422 -23.33 -2.68 8.10
N ALA A 423 -24.37 -2.79 8.93
CA ALA A 423 -24.36 -2.16 10.24
C ALA A 423 -23.29 -2.82 11.15
N PRO A 424 -22.65 -2.08 12.07
CA PRO A 424 -21.62 -2.63 12.98
C PRO A 424 -22.02 -3.90 13.71
N ARG A 425 -23.25 -3.94 14.22
CA ARG A 425 -23.78 -5.11 14.93
C ARG A 425 -23.84 -6.34 14.01
N ASP A 426 -24.38 -6.17 12.80
CA ASP A 426 -24.49 -7.25 11.83
C ASP A 426 -23.11 -7.73 11.37
N PHE A 427 -22.14 -6.81 11.26
CA PHE A 427 -20.74 -7.15 11.00
C PHE A 427 -20.19 -8.07 12.09
N TYR A 428 -20.27 -7.67 13.38
CA TYR A 428 -19.72 -8.49 14.47
C TYR A 428 -20.37 -9.87 14.52
N GLU A 429 -21.70 -9.96 14.48
CA GLU A 429 -22.43 -11.23 14.51
C GLU A 429 -22.04 -12.16 13.35
N ARG A 430 -21.89 -11.61 12.13
CA ARG A 430 -21.51 -12.39 10.93
C ARG A 430 -20.04 -12.76 10.92
N PHE A 431 -19.16 -11.86 11.35
CA PHE A 431 -17.72 -12.11 11.40
C PHE A 431 -17.37 -13.15 12.47
N GLU A 432 -18.02 -13.11 13.64
CA GLU A 432 -17.89 -14.17 14.65
C GLU A 432 -18.37 -15.52 14.13
N SER A 433 -19.50 -15.54 13.42
CA SER A 433 -20.00 -16.77 12.78
C SER A 433 -19.01 -17.30 11.73
N TYR A 434 -18.41 -16.41 10.94
CA TYR A 434 -17.36 -16.74 9.98
C TYR A 434 -16.11 -17.30 10.67
N LEU A 435 -15.60 -16.65 11.71
CA LEU A 435 -14.46 -17.12 12.48
C LEU A 435 -14.73 -18.50 13.08
N SER A 436 -15.91 -18.72 13.65
CA SER A 436 -16.32 -20.01 14.20
C SER A 436 -16.34 -21.10 13.11
N ALA A 437 -16.94 -20.81 11.95
CA ALA A 437 -17.00 -21.75 10.83
C ALA A 437 -15.61 -22.07 10.25
N VAL A 438 -14.74 -21.06 10.07
CA VAL A 438 -13.37 -21.24 9.58
C VAL A 438 -12.53 -21.99 10.61
N THR A 439 -12.65 -21.65 11.89
CA THR A 439 -11.97 -22.36 12.97
C THR A 439 -12.41 -23.81 13.03
N GLN A 440 -13.71 -24.11 12.90
CA GLN A 440 -14.21 -25.49 12.80
C GLN A 440 -13.73 -26.21 11.54
N ALA A 441 -13.59 -25.52 10.41
CA ALA A 441 -13.12 -26.14 9.18
C ALA A 441 -11.61 -26.47 9.23
N ILE A 442 -10.80 -25.59 9.81
CA ILE A 442 -9.34 -25.72 9.85
C ILE A 442 -8.87 -26.50 11.08
N LEU A 443 -9.51 -26.26 12.23
CA LEU A 443 -9.22 -26.85 13.54
C LEU A 443 -10.53 -27.44 14.12
N PRO A 444 -11.08 -28.52 13.52
CA PRO A 444 -12.38 -29.08 13.91
C PRO A 444 -12.52 -29.41 15.40
N HIS A 445 -11.40 -29.72 16.06
CA HIS A 445 -11.29 -30.02 17.48
C HIS A 445 -11.41 -28.81 18.43
N LEU A 446 -11.22 -27.58 17.94
CA LEU A 446 -11.43 -26.37 18.76
C LEU A 446 -12.90 -25.93 18.79
N GLY A 447 -13.74 -26.47 17.89
CA GLY A 447 -15.13 -26.04 17.74
C GLY A 447 -16.18 -27.14 17.94
N ASP A 448 -15.79 -28.39 18.17
CA ASP A 448 -16.71 -29.52 18.38
C ASP A 448 -17.08 -29.77 19.85
N GLY A 449 -16.41 -29.08 20.78
CA GLY A 449 -16.61 -29.26 22.23
C GLY A 449 -16.24 -30.67 22.71
N VAL A 450 -15.41 -31.39 21.96
CA VAL A 450 -14.99 -32.75 22.28
C VAL A 450 -13.83 -32.69 23.27
N ASP A 451 -14.09 -33.08 24.52
CA ASP A 451 -13.10 -33.19 25.62
C ASP A 451 -11.95 -34.20 25.34
N GLU A 452 -11.89 -34.84 24.16
CA GLU A 452 -10.85 -35.82 23.80
C GLU A 452 -9.86 -35.27 22.75
N PRO A 453 -8.53 -35.46 22.94
CA PRO A 453 -7.52 -35.10 21.95
C PRO A 453 -7.78 -35.75 20.59
N VAL A 454 -7.78 -34.96 19.53
CA VAL A 454 -7.92 -35.48 18.16
C VAL A 454 -6.56 -35.95 17.65
N VAL A 455 -6.52 -37.18 17.12
CA VAL A 455 -5.32 -37.73 16.48
C VAL A 455 -5.59 -37.92 15.00
N THR A 456 -4.97 -37.06 14.20
CA THR A 456 -4.93 -37.15 12.74
C THR A 456 -3.68 -37.91 12.33
N SER A 457 -3.75 -38.66 11.23
CA SER A 457 -2.63 -39.48 10.77
C SER A 457 -2.40 -39.29 9.28
N SER A 458 -1.17 -38.93 8.91
CA SER A 458 -0.77 -38.81 7.50
C SER A 458 -0.90 -40.13 6.74
N PRO A 459 -1.08 -40.09 5.40
CA PRO A 459 -1.03 -41.29 4.57
C PRO A 459 0.24 -42.11 4.83
N GLY A 460 0.09 -43.39 5.14
CA GLY A 460 1.20 -44.30 5.45
C GLY A 460 1.42 -44.61 6.93
N VAL A 461 0.77 -43.88 7.85
CA VAL A 461 0.74 -44.26 9.27
C VAL A 461 -0.24 -45.42 9.47
N PRO A 462 0.19 -46.56 10.04
CA PRO A 462 -0.71 -47.67 10.31
C PRO A 462 -1.82 -47.25 11.30
N ALA A 463 -3.07 -47.59 11.00
CA ALA A 463 -4.22 -47.24 11.84
C ALA A 463 -4.06 -47.70 13.30
N ALA A 464 -3.44 -48.87 13.53
CA ALA A 464 -3.13 -49.39 14.86
C ALA A 464 -2.24 -48.43 15.67
N ARG A 465 -1.28 -47.77 15.01
CA ARG A 465 -0.37 -46.83 15.66
C ARG A 465 -1.07 -45.52 16.02
N ALA A 466 -1.91 -45.00 15.14
CA ALA A 466 -2.75 -43.84 15.46
C ALA A 466 -3.68 -44.12 16.65
N SER A 467 -4.25 -45.34 16.74
CA SER A 467 -5.06 -45.76 17.88
C SER A 467 -4.26 -45.88 19.18
N GLU A 468 -3.02 -46.36 19.12
CA GLU A 468 -2.11 -46.40 20.28
C GLU A 468 -1.79 -44.99 20.79
N PHE A 469 -1.52 -44.04 19.89
CA PHE A 469 -1.32 -42.64 20.27
C PHE A 469 -2.56 -42.03 20.91
N ARG A 470 -3.77 -42.26 20.38
CA ARG A 470 -5.02 -41.81 21.04
C ARG A 470 -5.13 -42.33 22.46
N GLU A 471 -4.86 -43.61 22.66
CA GLU A 471 -4.95 -44.23 23.98
C GLU A 471 -3.90 -43.67 24.95
N HIS A 472 -2.67 -43.45 24.49
CA HIS A 472 -1.64 -42.79 25.31
C HIS A 472 -2.01 -41.36 25.66
N LEU A 473 -2.53 -40.58 24.72
CA LEU A 473 -2.97 -39.21 24.99
C LEU A 473 -4.13 -39.18 25.98
N ARG A 474 -5.10 -40.07 25.85
CA ARG A 474 -6.21 -40.18 26.81
C ARG A 474 -5.71 -40.45 28.22
N ARG A 475 -4.77 -41.40 28.37
CA ARG A 475 -4.15 -41.71 29.67
C ARG A 475 -3.36 -40.54 30.24
N LEU A 476 -2.57 -39.86 29.40
CA LEU A 476 -1.82 -38.68 29.81
C LEU A 476 -2.77 -37.55 30.23
N GLY A 477 -3.86 -37.34 29.50
CA GLY A 477 -4.91 -36.38 29.81
C GLY A 477 -5.54 -36.65 31.17
N SER A 478 -5.96 -37.90 31.42
CA SER A 478 -6.51 -38.30 32.73
C SER A 478 -5.49 -38.10 33.86
N LEU A 479 -4.22 -38.48 33.65
CA LEU A 479 -3.18 -38.33 34.65
C LEU A 479 -2.89 -36.86 34.99
N LEU A 480 -2.84 -35.98 33.97
CA LEU A 480 -2.65 -34.55 34.17
C LEU A 480 -3.86 -33.91 34.85
N ALA A 481 -5.08 -34.31 34.47
CA ALA A 481 -6.30 -33.82 35.10
C ALA A 481 -6.37 -34.20 36.59
N ASP A 482 -6.05 -35.45 36.93
CA ASP A 482 -6.01 -35.93 38.32
C ASP A 482 -4.95 -35.19 39.15
N HIS A 483 -3.80 -34.86 38.54
CA HIS A 483 -2.66 -34.29 39.26
C HIS A 483 -2.73 -32.77 39.40
N LEU A 484 -3.21 -32.07 38.37
CA LEU A 484 -3.23 -30.61 38.31
C LEU A 484 -4.60 -30.02 38.68
N GLY A 485 -5.65 -30.84 38.75
CA GLY A 485 -7.02 -30.38 39.01
C GLY A 485 -7.61 -29.54 37.87
N THR A 486 -6.98 -29.57 36.69
CA THR A 486 -7.38 -28.84 35.49
C THR A 486 -7.51 -29.81 34.34
N ARG A 487 -8.53 -29.67 33.49
CA ARG A 487 -8.59 -30.43 32.23
C ARG A 487 -7.36 -30.07 31.36
N THR A 488 -6.84 -31.05 30.63
CA THR A 488 -5.81 -30.76 29.61
C THR A 488 -6.39 -29.88 28.53
N ALA A 489 -5.61 -28.91 28.04
CA ALA A 489 -6.01 -28.09 26.92
C ALA A 489 -6.31 -28.94 25.68
N ASP A 490 -7.19 -28.47 24.81
CA ASP A 490 -7.53 -29.13 23.55
C ASP A 490 -6.35 -29.01 22.58
N TYR A 491 -5.85 -30.13 22.07
CA TYR A 491 -4.79 -30.17 21.07
C TYR A 491 -5.02 -31.29 20.05
N THR A 492 -4.58 -31.06 18.82
CA THR A 492 -4.47 -32.10 17.80
C THR A 492 -3.06 -32.66 17.75
N LEU A 493 -2.96 -33.99 17.73
CA LEU A 493 -1.71 -34.68 17.45
C LEU A 493 -1.72 -35.19 16.01
N HIS A 494 -0.84 -34.64 15.20
CA HIS A 494 -0.57 -35.13 13.85
C HIS A 494 0.49 -36.23 13.91
N VAL A 495 0.10 -37.46 13.58
CA VAL A 495 1.04 -38.58 13.47
C VAL A 495 1.53 -38.67 12.03
N ALA A 496 2.83 -38.49 11.84
CA ALA A 496 3.49 -38.56 10.54
C ALA A 496 4.21 -39.90 10.32
N ALA A 497 4.27 -40.37 9.08
CA ALA A 497 5.02 -41.59 8.74
C ALA A 497 6.55 -41.36 8.71
N ASP A 498 6.96 -40.13 8.41
CA ASP A 498 8.35 -39.68 8.28
C ASP A 498 8.49 -38.16 8.52
N ASP A 499 9.74 -37.69 8.59
CA ASP A 499 10.05 -36.28 8.89
C ASP A 499 9.58 -35.31 7.80
N ALA A 500 9.48 -35.77 6.54
CA ALA A 500 8.98 -34.95 5.44
C ALA A 500 7.47 -34.72 5.58
N SER A 501 6.73 -35.77 5.91
CA SER A 501 5.29 -35.70 6.20
C SER A 501 5.01 -34.93 7.49
N ALA A 502 5.89 -35.04 8.49
CA ALA A 502 5.82 -34.25 9.72
C ALA A 502 6.04 -32.77 9.41
N SER A 503 7.06 -32.43 8.62
CA SER A 503 7.34 -31.05 8.23
C SER A 503 6.23 -30.45 7.37
N ALA A 504 5.58 -31.26 6.54
CA ALA A 504 4.40 -30.85 5.78
C ALA A 504 3.18 -30.59 6.69
N ALA A 505 2.95 -31.44 7.70
CA ALA A 505 1.88 -31.26 8.67
C ALA A 505 2.13 -30.08 9.63
N VAL A 506 3.35 -29.95 10.16
CA VAL A 506 3.75 -28.85 11.07
C VAL A 506 3.87 -27.52 10.32
N GLY A 507 4.24 -27.54 9.04
CA GLY A 507 4.12 -26.38 8.14
C GLY A 507 2.67 -25.88 8.00
N GLU A 508 1.69 -26.66 8.46
CA GLU A 508 0.27 -26.31 8.47
C GLU A 508 -0.29 -25.78 9.82
N VAL A 509 0.32 -25.97 11.00
CA VAL A 509 -0.26 -25.49 12.29
C VAL A 509 0.78 -25.20 13.39
N SER A 510 0.60 -24.13 14.19
CA SER A 510 1.60 -23.61 15.16
C SER A 510 1.40 -24.00 16.63
N ARG A 511 0.52 -24.96 16.95
CA ARG A 511 0.43 -25.58 18.30
C ARG A 511 0.41 -27.10 18.17
N GLU A 512 1.57 -27.70 17.91
CA GLU A 512 1.69 -29.15 17.75
C GLU A 512 2.85 -29.74 18.55
N ILE A 513 2.64 -30.96 19.06
CA ILE A 513 3.69 -31.82 19.60
C ILE A 513 3.97 -32.89 18.55
N CYS A 514 5.06 -32.77 17.80
CA CYS A 514 5.47 -33.80 16.84
C CYS A 514 6.35 -34.86 17.53
N PHE A 515 6.01 -36.15 17.34
CA PHE A 515 6.84 -37.26 17.79
C PHE A 515 7.48 -37.96 16.59
N HIS A 516 8.82 -37.96 16.57
CA HIS A 516 9.62 -38.68 15.59
C HIS A 516 9.92 -40.11 16.07
N ARG A 517 10.34 -40.95 15.13
CA ARG A 517 10.62 -42.36 15.38
C ARG A 517 11.96 -42.60 16.06
#